data_AF-A0AAV1C6H2-F1
#
_entry.id   AF-A0AAV1C6H2-F1
#
_cell.length_a   1.000
_cell.length_b   1.000
_cell.length_c   1.000
_cell.angle_alpha   90.00
_cell.angle_beta   90.00
_cell.angle_gamma   90.00
#
_symmetry.space_group_name_H-M   'P 1'
#
loop_
_entity.id
_entity.type
_entity.pdbx_description
1 polymer ?
#
loop_
_entity_poly.entity_id
_entity_poly.type
_entity_poly.pdbx_seq_one_letter_code
_entity_poly.pdbx_strand_id
1 'polypeptide(L)'
;MLKLTLLKPLLLLFALFFLQSCSLCTAADTISIAHPIKDPEEIVSSGQTFKLGFFSPGNISDNRYVGVMMNIPSQTVIWVANRDRPLRDSSGFVTVSEDGNLVVMNGQKQILWSSNVSFPIANSSAQLLDSGDLVLRENSNGRILWGSFQIPTDSFLQDMRLGGNTNNNIKLTSWRSPTDPSVGNFSFGIDPLRMPEFFIWNGSKPYWRSGPWNGNVYIGVPGMSSGYQNRFELVNDKGSVFFTHSFFNDSASMYYVLSSSGILLENILYKGSANSKITWTSLRSECDVYGKCGPFGICDPQHKPICTCLRGFEPTDKEEWDKGNWTGGCSRKAMLQCNMNNSSVHNGKPDGFLKFDNVKVPDFADLVEFLKANTEEQCGNLCMQNCSCVAYSYNRGIGCMHWSNGIIDIQQFSFDGADLYIRLTFSELDHVKGKRKQKAVVASIVSIGSVFIAISAYFVWKCLTKYRGKASRMGVLLDNIDQPKIEELPLYSFETLTKATGNFDLKNKLGEGGFGPVYKGRLLNGQEIAVKRLSSSSTQGIKELTNEVVLISKLQHRNLVRLLGCCFEREEKMLIYEFTEV
;
A
#
# COMPACT_ATOMS: atom_id res chain seq x y z
N MET A 1 -23.39 16.57 80.01
CA MET A 1 -24.00 15.47 79.22
C MET A 1 -25.19 15.90 78.32
N LEU A 2 -25.42 17.19 78.04
CA LEU A 2 -26.59 17.64 77.24
C LEU A 2 -26.28 18.19 75.84
N LYS A 3 -25.00 18.30 75.42
CA LYS A 3 -24.63 18.87 74.12
C LYS A 3 -24.37 17.83 73.01
N LEU A 4 -24.30 16.53 73.34
CA LEU A 4 -24.01 15.48 72.35
C LEU A 4 -25.24 14.74 71.82
N THR A 5 -26.41 14.92 72.44
CA THR A 5 -27.66 14.23 72.08
C THR A 5 -28.40 14.89 70.91
N LEU A 6 -28.14 16.17 70.63
CA LEU A 6 -28.75 16.91 69.52
C LEU A 6 -27.96 16.84 68.20
N LEU A 7 -26.69 16.40 68.24
CA LEU A 7 -25.84 16.34 67.05
C LEU A 7 -26.20 15.17 66.12
N LYS A 8 -26.59 14.02 66.69
CA LYS A 8 -27.00 12.83 65.95
C LYS A 8 -28.27 13.04 65.09
N PRO A 9 -29.38 13.60 65.62
CA PRO A 9 -30.56 13.85 64.80
C PRO A 9 -30.32 14.94 63.74
N LEU A 10 -29.46 15.93 64.01
CA LEU A 10 -29.10 16.97 63.03
C LEU A 10 -28.28 16.39 61.87
N LEU A 11 -27.31 15.51 62.14
CA LEU A 11 -26.54 14.77 61.13
C LEU A 11 -27.42 13.81 60.31
N LEU A 12 -28.42 13.19 60.93
CA LEU A 12 -29.39 12.34 60.24
C LEU A 12 -30.32 13.17 59.32
N LEU A 13 -30.77 14.34 59.78
CA LEU A 13 -31.52 15.29 58.97
C LEU A 13 -30.69 15.83 57.81
N PHE A 14 -29.40 16.14 58.03
CA PHE A 14 -28.49 16.56 56.97
C PHE A 14 -28.22 15.45 55.96
N ALA A 15 -28.05 14.20 56.41
CA ALA A 15 -27.91 13.03 55.54
C ALA A 15 -29.20 12.73 54.76
N LEU A 16 -30.38 12.87 55.37
CA LEU A 16 -31.69 12.73 54.70
C LEU A 16 -31.95 13.86 53.70
N PHE A 17 -31.51 15.09 53.99
CA PHE A 17 -31.56 16.22 53.06
C PHE A 17 -30.61 15.99 51.87
N PHE A 18 -29.41 15.45 52.13
CA PHE A 18 -28.48 15.05 51.08
C PHE A 18 -28.98 13.85 50.25
N LEU A 19 -29.70 12.90 50.87
CA LEU A 19 -30.35 11.78 50.19
C LEU A 19 -31.57 12.24 49.36
N GLN A 20 -32.29 13.28 49.77
CA GLN A 20 -33.35 13.91 48.96
C GLN A 20 -32.81 14.74 47.80
N SER A 21 -31.67 15.43 47.97
CA SER A 21 -30.96 16.09 46.86
C SER A 21 -30.19 15.13 45.97
N CYS A 22 -30.00 13.87 46.41
CA CYS A 22 -29.48 12.77 45.60
C CYS A 22 -30.64 11.98 45.00
N SER A 23 -31.59 12.69 44.39
CA SER A 23 -32.34 12.10 43.29
C SER A 23 -31.29 11.78 42.24
N LEU A 24 -30.99 10.50 42.01
CA LEU A 24 -30.24 10.07 40.83
C LEU A 24 -30.93 10.71 39.63
N CYS A 25 -30.35 11.81 39.13
CA CYS A 25 -30.80 12.45 37.91
C CYS A 25 -30.35 11.53 36.79
N THR A 26 -31.05 10.40 36.63
CA THR A 26 -31.01 9.64 35.38
C THR A 26 -31.49 10.62 34.34
N ALA A 27 -30.58 11.06 33.47
CA ALA A 27 -30.96 11.88 32.32
C ALA A 27 -32.13 11.16 31.63
N ALA A 28 -33.24 11.86 31.49
CA ALA A 28 -34.39 11.30 30.78
C ALA A 28 -33.95 10.95 29.35
N ASP A 29 -34.48 9.87 28.80
CA ASP A 29 -34.25 9.45 27.41
C ASP A 29 -35.47 9.75 26.52
N THR A 30 -36.52 10.35 27.11
CA THR A 30 -37.86 10.45 26.53
C THR A 30 -38.36 11.90 26.55
N ILE A 31 -39.03 12.32 25.47
CA ILE A 31 -39.70 13.61 25.29
C ILE A 31 -41.20 13.37 25.20
N SER A 32 -41.98 14.19 25.88
CA SER A 32 -43.44 14.15 25.83
C SER A 32 -44.02 15.55 25.87
N ILE A 33 -45.35 15.68 25.71
CA ILE A 33 -46.07 16.94 25.91
C ILE A 33 -45.79 17.52 27.32
N ALA A 34 -45.76 16.67 28.34
CA ALA A 34 -45.56 17.07 29.73
C ALA A 34 -44.09 17.41 30.06
N HIS A 35 -43.15 16.83 29.31
CA HIS A 35 -41.71 16.99 29.52
C HIS A 35 -41.03 17.38 28.19
N PRO A 36 -41.17 18.65 27.77
CA PRO A 36 -40.42 19.20 26.65
C PRO A 36 -38.95 19.42 27.01
N ILE A 37 -38.07 19.47 26.01
CA ILE A 37 -36.67 19.88 26.16
C ILE A 37 -36.56 21.35 25.76
N LYS A 38 -36.03 22.21 26.63
CA LYS A 38 -35.73 23.62 26.31
C LYS A 38 -34.23 23.83 26.18
N ASP A 39 -33.77 24.76 25.36
CA ASP A 39 -32.34 25.11 25.30
C ASP A 39 -31.87 25.66 26.67
N PRO A 40 -30.83 25.11 27.36
CA PRO A 40 -29.82 24.13 26.91
C PRO A 40 -29.95 22.71 27.51
N GLU A 41 -31.15 22.30 27.92
CA GLU A 41 -31.44 20.93 28.39
C GLU A 41 -31.13 19.89 27.31
N GLU A 42 -30.79 18.67 27.76
CA GLU A 42 -30.48 17.53 26.91
C GLU A 42 -31.08 16.24 27.48
N ILE A 43 -31.36 15.28 26.60
CA ILE A 43 -31.70 13.91 26.95
C ILE A 43 -30.56 12.99 26.53
N VAL A 44 -30.39 11.88 27.24
CA VAL A 44 -29.30 10.92 27.00
C VAL A 44 -29.90 9.54 26.84
N SER A 45 -29.39 8.77 25.88
CA SER A 45 -29.81 7.38 25.68
C SER A 45 -29.50 6.52 26.92
N SER A 46 -30.24 5.43 27.15
CA SER A 46 -30.10 4.59 28.34
C SER A 46 -28.67 4.08 28.60
N GLY A 47 -27.95 3.72 27.55
CA GLY A 47 -26.57 3.26 27.55
C GLY A 47 -25.53 4.39 27.57
N GLN A 48 -25.96 5.66 27.63
CA GLN A 48 -25.12 6.86 27.67
C GLN A 48 -24.22 7.02 26.43
N THR A 49 -24.62 6.45 25.29
CA THR A 49 -23.85 6.48 24.03
C THR A 49 -24.17 7.74 23.22
N PHE A 50 -25.45 8.13 23.21
CA PHE A 50 -25.95 9.26 22.44
C PHE A 50 -26.68 10.25 23.33
N LYS A 51 -26.68 11.51 22.92
CA LYS A 51 -27.48 12.57 23.54
C LYS A 51 -28.17 13.41 22.50
N LEU A 52 -29.33 13.96 22.82
CA LEU A 52 -30.06 14.89 21.99
C LEU A 52 -30.18 16.22 22.73
N GLY A 53 -29.89 17.31 22.03
CA GLY A 53 -29.99 18.65 22.60
C GLY A 53 -29.79 19.75 21.55
N PHE A 54 -29.75 20.99 22.04
CA PHE A 54 -29.48 22.17 21.22
C PHE A 54 -27.99 22.44 21.07
N PHE A 55 -27.53 22.72 19.86
CA PHE A 55 -26.14 23.02 19.57
C PHE A 55 -25.98 24.17 18.55
N SER A 56 -24.78 24.75 18.53
CA SER A 56 -24.35 25.74 17.54
C SER A 56 -23.06 25.23 16.87
N PRO A 57 -23.05 25.04 15.54
CA PRO A 57 -21.86 24.61 14.84
C PRO A 57 -20.86 25.77 14.71
N GLY A 58 -19.68 25.59 15.31
CA GLY A 58 -18.64 26.61 15.37
C GLY A 58 -18.94 27.76 16.34
N ASN A 59 -17.97 28.65 16.54
CA ASN A 59 -18.04 29.72 17.55
C ASN A 59 -18.67 31.03 17.03
N ILE A 60 -19.13 31.08 15.78
CA ILE A 60 -19.43 32.34 15.06
C ILE A 60 -20.93 32.53 14.82
N SER A 61 -21.73 31.46 14.87
CA SER A 61 -23.12 31.48 14.43
C SER A 61 -24.11 31.54 15.60
N ASP A 62 -25.00 32.54 15.60
CA ASP A 62 -26.16 32.62 16.50
C ASP A 62 -27.24 31.58 16.18
N ASN A 63 -27.09 30.84 15.06
CA ASN A 63 -28.03 29.79 14.71
C ASN A 63 -27.96 28.62 15.70
N ARG A 64 -29.13 28.20 16.20
CA ARG A 64 -29.31 27.02 17.04
C ARG A 64 -30.02 25.89 16.29
N TYR A 65 -29.50 24.69 16.49
CA TYR A 65 -30.00 23.46 15.87
C TYR A 65 -30.27 22.41 16.94
N VAL A 66 -31.22 21.52 16.65
CA VAL A 66 -31.48 20.31 17.44
C VAL A 66 -30.83 19.14 16.73
N GLY A 67 -30.00 18.39 17.44
CA GLY A 67 -29.32 17.24 16.85
C GLY A 67 -29.05 16.12 17.83
N VAL A 68 -28.90 14.91 17.29
CA VAL A 68 -28.38 13.77 18.03
C VAL A 68 -26.87 13.79 17.90
N MET A 69 -26.18 13.64 19.02
CA MET A 69 -24.74 13.69 19.15
C MET A 69 -24.24 12.44 19.86
N MET A 70 -23.01 12.05 19.55
CA MET A 70 -22.27 11.11 20.40
C MET A 70 -21.98 11.76 21.75
N ASN A 71 -22.18 11.01 22.83
CA ASN A 71 -21.95 11.47 24.19
C ASN A 71 -20.45 11.44 24.54
N ILE A 72 -19.66 12.25 23.85
CA ILE A 72 -18.21 12.38 23.99
C ILE A 72 -17.80 13.87 24.00
N PRO A 73 -16.62 14.21 24.54
CA PRO A 73 -16.14 15.59 24.60
C PRO A 73 -16.12 16.34 23.26
N SER A 74 -15.85 15.65 22.15
CA SER A 74 -15.84 16.27 20.81
C SER A 74 -17.23 16.56 20.24
N GLN A 75 -18.31 16.10 20.89
CA GLN A 75 -19.70 16.35 20.50
C GLN A 75 -20.00 16.10 19.01
N THR A 76 -19.57 14.96 18.48
CA THR A 76 -19.86 14.58 17.09
C THR A 76 -21.36 14.49 16.84
N VAL A 77 -21.89 15.40 16.02
CA VAL A 77 -23.30 15.42 15.61
C VAL A 77 -23.52 14.39 14.51
N ILE A 78 -24.51 13.51 14.69
CA ILE A 78 -24.85 12.45 13.73
C ILE A 78 -26.17 12.67 13.00
N TRP A 79 -27.03 13.53 13.53
CA TRP A 79 -28.33 13.83 12.96
C TRP A 79 -28.77 15.23 13.37
N VAL A 80 -29.46 15.95 12.48
CA VAL A 80 -29.93 17.33 12.70
C VAL A 80 -31.37 17.47 12.22
N ALA A 81 -32.26 17.91 13.11
CA ALA A 81 -33.68 18.08 12.80
C ALA A 81 -33.91 19.30 11.89
N ASN A 82 -33.68 20.50 12.43
CA ASN A 82 -34.04 21.77 11.80
C ASN A 82 -32.93 22.34 10.92
N ARG A 83 -32.24 21.49 10.15
CA ARG A 83 -31.03 21.86 9.38
C ARG A 83 -31.26 22.98 8.35
N ASP A 84 -32.46 23.07 7.78
CA ASP A 84 -32.81 24.10 6.79
C ASP A 84 -33.49 25.35 7.40
N ARG A 85 -33.92 25.24 8.66
CA ARG A 85 -34.65 26.29 9.39
C ARG A 85 -34.08 26.45 10.81
N PRO A 86 -32.90 27.06 10.95
CA PRO A 86 -32.31 27.30 12.27
C PRO A 86 -33.16 28.21 13.14
N LEU A 87 -33.03 28.03 14.45
CA LEU A 87 -33.41 29.02 15.45
C LEU A 87 -32.38 30.16 15.44
N ARG A 88 -32.81 31.39 15.73
CA ARG A 88 -31.92 32.57 15.78
C ARG A 88 -31.57 33.02 17.20
N ASP A 89 -32.02 32.26 18.19
CA ASP A 89 -31.85 32.50 19.61
C ASP A 89 -31.94 31.18 20.39
N SER A 90 -31.76 31.24 21.71
CA SER A 90 -31.90 30.11 22.63
C SER A 90 -33.30 29.98 23.24
N SER A 91 -34.34 30.47 22.55
CA SER A 91 -35.74 30.32 23.02
C SER A 91 -36.40 29.02 22.56
N GLY A 92 -35.64 28.17 21.87
CA GLY A 92 -36.14 26.95 21.24
C GLY A 92 -36.55 25.87 22.24
N PHE A 93 -37.54 25.07 21.87
CA PHE A 93 -37.91 23.87 22.60
C PHE A 93 -38.37 22.74 21.68
N VAL A 94 -38.11 21.50 22.10
CA VAL A 94 -38.51 20.26 21.44
C VAL A 94 -39.61 19.61 22.26
N THR A 95 -40.72 19.27 21.62
CA THR A 95 -41.84 18.62 22.31
C THR A 95 -42.64 17.75 21.36
N VAL A 96 -43.50 16.90 21.91
CA VAL A 96 -44.58 16.27 21.16
C VAL A 96 -45.74 17.27 21.16
N SER A 97 -46.28 17.59 20.00
CA SER A 97 -47.44 18.48 19.87
C SER A 97 -48.74 17.73 20.12
N GLU A 98 -49.85 18.46 20.29
CA GLU A 98 -51.17 17.87 20.59
C GLU A 98 -51.66 16.92 19.49
N ASP A 99 -51.22 17.12 18.24
CA ASP A 99 -51.55 16.20 17.15
C ASP A 99 -50.82 14.86 17.25
N GLY A 100 -49.74 14.77 18.05
CA GLY A 100 -48.91 13.59 18.23
C GLY A 100 -47.58 13.61 17.46
N ASN A 101 -47.25 14.69 16.75
CA ASN A 101 -45.95 14.84 16.08
C ASN A 101 -44.87 15.39 17.01
N LEU A 102 -43.63 14.92 16.81
CA LEU A 102 -42.44 15.54 17.38
C LEU A 102 -42.11 16.82 16.62
N VAL A 103 -41.94 17.94 17.33
CA VAL A 103 -41.74 19.26 16.72
C VAL A 103 -40.62 20.03 17.39
N VAL A 104 -39.93 20.85 16.59
CA VAL A 104 -39.00 21.89 17.07
C VAL A 104 -39.69 23.24 16.90
N MET A 105 -39.81 24.01 17.98
CA MET A 105 -40.44 25.33 17.98
C MET A 105 -39.50 26.43 18.48
N ASN A 106 -39.75 27.67 18.07
CA ASN A 106 -39.14 28.86 18.68
C ASN A 106 -39.96 29.37 19.88
N GLY A 107 -39.47 30.41 20.58
CA GLY A 107 -40.15 31.02 21.73
C GLY A 107 -41.55 31.59 21.42
N GLN A 108 -41.85 31.88 20.15
CA GLN A 108 -43.17 32.31 19.69
C GLN A 108 -44.09 31.12 19.29
N LYS A 109 -43.69 29.88 19.61
CA LYS A 109 -44.39 28.64 19.28
C LYS A 109 -44.58 28.40 17.77
N GLN A 110 -43.74 28.99 16.93
CA GLN A 110 -43.72 28.68 15.49
C GLN A 110 -42.96 27.38 15.27
N ILE A 111 -43.56 26.45 14.52
CA ILE A 111 -42.96 25.17 14.16
C ILE A 111 -41.89 25.39 13.09
N LEU A 112 -40.64 25.04 13.41
CA LEU A 112 -39.51 25.11 12.49
C LEU A 112 -39.24 23.76 11.82
N TRP A 113 -39.57 22.66 12.50
CA TRP A 113 -39.43 21.28 12.02
C TRP A 113 -40.47 20.37 12.67
N SER A 114 -40.93 19.33 11.97
CA SER A 114 -41.89 18.33 12.45
C SER A 114 -41.57 16.94 11.87
N SER A 115 -41.88 15.88 12.62
CA SER A 115 -41.81 14.49 12.14
C SER A 115 -42.77 14.17 10.98
N ASN A 116 -43.81 15.00 10.76
CA ASN A 116 -44.77 14.88 9.66
C ASN A 116 -45.38 13.48 9.50
N VAL A 117 -45.78 12.85 10.61
CA VAL A 117 -46.49 11.57 10.61
C VAL A 117 -47.93 11.80 10.13
N SER A 118 -48.35 11.10 9.08
CA SER A 118 -49.66 11.28 8.44
C SER A 118 -50.85 10.88 9.32
N PHE A 119 -50.66 9.94 10.24
CA PHE A 119 -51.67 9.46 11.18
C PHE A 119 -51.15 9.59 12.61
N PRO A 120 -51.03 10.82 13.12
CA PRO A 120 -50.38 11.05 14.40
C PRO A 120 -51.33 10.64 15.53
N ILE A 121 -50.76 10.13 16.62
CA ILE A 121 -51.51 9.61 17.77
C ILE A 121 -51.22 10.50 18.97
N ALA A 122 -52.27 11.07 19.56
CA ALA A 122 -52.16 12.02 20.67
C ALA A 122 -51.41 11.45 21.90
N ASN A 123 -51.45 10.14 22.11
CA ASN A 123 -50.71 9.46 23.18
C ASN A 123 -49.37 8.88 22.69
N SER A 124 -48.47 9.76 22.25
CA SER A 124 -47.13 9.40 21.78
C SER A 124 -46.03 10.07 22.61
N SER A 125 -44.84 9.47 22.58
CA SER A 125 -43.62 10.03 23.16
C SER A 125 -42.46 9.79 22.19
N ALA A 126 -41.49 10.70 22.19
CA ALA A 126 -40.24 10.47 21.47
C ALA A 126 -39.19 9.89 22.43
N GLN A 127 -38.36 8.96 21.99
CA GLN A 127 -37.28 8.37 22.78
C GLN A 127 -35.99 8.32 21.96
N LEU A 128 -34.87 8.63 22.60
CA LEU A 128 -33.54 8.40 22.05
C LEU A 128 -33.05 7.00 22.38
N LEU A 129 -32.87 6.15 21.37
CA LEU A 129 -32.38 4.78 21.52
C LEU A 129 -30.85 4.74 21.62
N ASP A 130 -30.31 3.62 22.14
CA ASP A 130 -28.86 3.37 22.19
C ASP A 130 -28.22 3.11 20.83
N SER A 131 -29.02 2.92 19.78
CA SER A 131 -28.56 2.93 18.39
C SER A 131 -28.26 4.35 17.88
N GLY A 132 -28.74 5.39 18.58
CA GLY A 132 -28.73 6.78 18.13
C GLY A 132 -29.98 7.17 17.34
N ASP A 133 -30.92 6.25 17.12
CA ASP A 133 -32.20 6.57 16.49
C ASP A 133 -33.14 7.29 17.47
N LEU A 134 -33.57 8.49 17.11
CA LEU A 134 -34.66 9.20 17.78
C LEU A 134 -35.97 8.70 17.20
N VAL A 135 -36.76 7.98 17.99
CA VAL A 135 -38.01 7.36 17.56
C VAL A 135 -39.21 8.03 18.21
N LEU A 136 -40.26 8.25 17.43
CA LEU A 136 -41.58 8.60 17.94
C LEU A 136 -42.40 7.33 18.07
N ARG A 137 -42.89 7.03 19.28
CA ARG A 137 -43.59 5.79 19.61
C ARG A 137 -44.96 6.05 20.22
N GLU A 138 -45.87 5.14 19.98
CA GLU A 138 -47.17 5.10 20.64
C GLU A 138 -47.01 4.55 22.08
N ASN A 139 -47.51 5.27 23.09
CA ASN A 139 -47.33 4.88 24.49
C ASN A 139 -48.16 3.64 24.88
N SER A 140 -49.23 3.34 24.13
CA SER A 140 -50.17 2.26 24.45
C SER A 140 -49.59 0.86 24.19
N ASN A 141 -48.84 0.71 23.10
CA ASN A 141 -48.38 -0.58 22.57
C ASN A 141 -46.89 -0.58 22.16
N GLY A 142 -46.21 0.57 22.22
CA GLY A 142 -44.81 0.72 21.83
C GLY A 142 -44.53 0.77 20.32
N ARG A 143 -45.56 0.88 19.47
CA ARG A 143 -45.39 0.93 18.02
C ARG A 143 -44.60 2.18 17.60
N ILE A 144 -43.53 1.98 16.83
CA ILE A 144 -42.75 3.07 16.25
C ILE A 144 -43.55 3.70 15.09
N LEU A 145 -43.83 4.99 15.21
CA LEU A 145 -44.56 5.80 14.23
C LEU A 145 -43.61 6.51 13.26
N TRP A 146 -42.43 6.89 13.74
CA TRP A 146 -41.39 7.58 12.99
C TRP A 146 -40.02 7.33 13.64
N GLY A 147 -38.95 7.39 12.85
CA GLY A 147 -37.57 7.31 13.35
C GLY A 147 -36.65 8.21 12.53
N SER A 148 -35.69 8.85 13.20
CA SER A 148 -34.70 9.72 12.58
C SER A 148 -33.88 9.02 11.49
N PHE A 149 -33.65 7.72 11.62
CA PHE A 149 -32.92 6.92 10.63
C PHE A 149 -33.62 6.82 9.27
N GLN A 150 -34.92 7.15 9.19
CA GLN A 150 -35.66 7.21 7.92
C GLN A 150 -35.32 8.47 7.10
N ILE A 151 -34.78 9.51 7.74
CA ILE A 151 -34.40 10.79 7.13
C ILE A 151 -33.00 11.17 7.65
N PRO A 152 -31.96 10.46 7.20
CA PRO A 152 -30.60 10.71 7.68
C PRO A 152 -30.08 12.07 7.21
N THR A 153 -29.11 12.61 7.93
CA THR A 153 -28.35 13.79 7.49
C THR A 153 -27.11 13.33 6.70
N ASP A 154 -25.93 13.55 7.24
CA ASP A 154 -24.62 13.27 6.66
C ASP A 154 -23.97 12.02 7.24
N SER A 155 -24.54 11.41 8.29
CA SER A 155 -23.96 10.27 8.99
C SER A 155 -24.71 8.96 8.77
N PHE A 156 -23.97 7.86 8.69
CA PHE A 156 -24.50 6.50 8.59
C PHE A 156 -23.95 5.62 9.72
N LEU A 157 -24.84 5.26 10.64
CA LEU A 157 -24.58 4.45 11.81
C LEU A 157 -24.91 2.98 11.54
N GLN A 158 -24.57 2.14 12.52
CA GLN A 158 -24.94 0.74 12.53
C GLN A 158 -26.46 0.59 12.48
N ASP A 159 -26.91 -0.47 11.82
CA ASP A 159 -28.33 -0.84 11.63
C ASP A 159 -29.18 0.17 10.83
N MET A 160 -28.62 1.31 10.45
CA MET A 160 -29.24 2.22 9.49
C MET A 160 -29.40 1.55 8.14
N ARG A 161 -30.42 1.98 7.39
CA ARG A 161 -30.69 1.51 6.02
C ARG A 161 -30.46 2.64 5.03
N LEU A 162 -29.54 2.43 4.09
CA LEU A 162 -29.37 3.30 2.91
C LEU A 162 -29.88 2.58 1.67
N GLY A 163 -30.47 3.29 0.71
CA GLY A 163 -31.08 2.68 -0.46
C GLY A 163 -32.60 2.71 -0.42
N GLY A 164 -33.22 1.86 -1.23
CA GLY A 164 -34.67 1.75 -1.34
C GLY A 164 -35.08 1.44 -2.78
N ASN A 165 -36.04 2.18 -3.30
CA ASN A 165 -36.48 2.09 -4.69
C ASN A 165 -36.36 3.46 -5.38
N THR A 166 -36.76 3.56 -6.65
CA THR A 166 -36.67 4.80 -7.42
C THR A 166 -37.49 5.96 -6.85
N ASN A 167 -38.57 5.68 -6.14
CA ASN A 167 -39.46 6.68 -5.56
C ASN A 167 -39.07 7.07 -4.13
N ASN A 168 -38.51 6.13 -3.38
CA ASN A 168 -38.11 6.31 -1.99
C ASN A 168 -36.72 5.72 -1.78
N ASN A 169 -35.69 6.53 -2.04
CA ASN A 169 -34.29 6.17 -1.89
C ASN A 169 -33.66 6.98 -0.76
N ILE A 170 -33.33 6.31 0.35
CA ILE A 170 -32.70 6.90 1.52
C ILE A 170 -31.22 7.12 1.21
N LYS A 171 -30.79 8.38 1.26
CA LYS A 171 -29.41 8.80 0.97
C LYS A 171 -28.91 9.74 2.07
N LEU A 172 -27.61 9.74 2.29
CA LEU A 172 -26.95 10.79 3.07
C LEU A 172 -26.85 12.06 2.23
N THR A 173 -26.89 13.20 2.90
CA THR A 173 -26.68 14.53 2.34
C THR A 173 -25.72 15.32 3.22
N SER A 174 -24.58 15.68 2.64
CA SER A 174 -23.53 16.44 3.31
C SER A 174 -24.06 17.73 3.93
N TRP A 175 -23.36 18.23 4.95
CA TRP A 175 -23.51 19.61 5.39
C TRP A 175 -23.00 20.55 4.30
N ARG A 176 -23.54 21.77 4.24
CA ARG A 176 -23.08 22.79 3.29
C ARG A 176 -21.63 23.20 3.57
N SER A 177 -21.27 23.31 4.84
CA SER A 177 -19.89 23.57 5.28
C SER A 177 -19.67 22.97 6.66
N PRO A 178 -18.41 22.89 7.17
CA PRO A 178 -18.14 22.42 8.53
C PRO A 178 -18.85 23.22 9.63
N THR A 179 -19.34 24.43 9.34
CA THR A 179 -20.05 25.30 10.29
C THR A 179 -21.51 25.57 9.90
N ASP A 180 -22.02 24.95 8.83
CA ASP A 180 -23.39 25.12 8.35
C ASP A 180 -24.01 23.75 8.02
N PRO A 181 -24.89 23.21 8.88
CA PRO A 181 -25.49 21.89 8.73
C PRO A 181 -26.62 21.82 7.70
N SER A 182 -27.00 22.96 7.11
CA SER A 182 -27.98 22.97 6.01
C SER A 182 -27.54 22.05 4.86
N VAL A 183 -28.49 21.66 4.01
CA VAL A 183 -28.22 20.71 2.92
C VAL A 183 -27.12 21.23 2.00
N GLY A 184 -26.03 20.45 1.90
CA GLY A 184 -24.90 20.67 1.02
C GLY A 184 -25.09 20.06 -0.37
N ASN A 185 -24.04 20.15 -1.19
CA ASN A 185 -24.09 19.72 -2.60
C ASN A 185 -23.87 18.22 -2.80
N PHE A 186 -23.25 17.54 -1.84
CA PHE A 186 -22.92 16.13 -1.97
C PHE A 186 -23.97 15.23 -1.33
N SER A 187 -24.27 14.12 -2.00
CA SER A 187 -25.10 13.04 -1.47
C SER A 187 -24.42 11.69 -1.65
N PHE A 188 -24.72 10.73 -0.76
CA PHE A 188 -24.18 9.37 -0.81
C PHE A 188 -25.28 8.33 -0.66
N GLY A 189 -25.25 7.29 -1.47
CA GLY A 189 -26.23 6.21 -1.42
C GLY A 189 -26.12 5.26 -2.61
N ILE A 190 -27.09 4.36 -2.71
CA ILE A 190 -27.13 3.30 -3.73
C ILE A 190 -27.93 3.77 -4.94
N ASP A 191 -27.46 3.44 -6.13
CA ASP A 191 -28.26 3.56 -7.35
C ASP A 191 -29.27 2.40 -7.43
N PRO A 192 -30.59 2.67 -7.35
CA PRO A 192 -31.61 1.63 -7.37
C PRO A 192 -31.92 1.09 -8.77
N LEU A 193 -31.38 1.69 -9.83
CA LEU A 193 -31.73 1.35 -11.22
C LEU A 193 -30.86 0.26 -11.82
N ARG A 194 -29.70 -0.02 -11.24
CA ARG A 194 -28.67 -0.89 -11.81
C ARG A 194 -28.20 -1.91 -10.79
N MET A 195 -27.14 -2.63 -11.15
CA MET A 195 -26.36 -3.42 -10.22
C MET A 195 -26.01 -2.57 -8.98
N PRO A 196 -26.18 -3.10 -7.75
CA PRO A 196 -25.97 -2.33 -6.54
C PRO A 196 -24.54 -1.79 -6.46
N GLU A 197 -24.44 -0.46 -6.53
CA GLU A 197 -23.23 0.32 -6.45
C GLU A 197 -23.49 1.54 -5.58
N PHE A 198 -22.52 1.88 -4.73
CA PHE A 198 -22.52 3.15 -4.03
C PHE A 198 -21.92 4.25 -4.90
N PHE A 199 -22.54 5.42 -4.81
CA PHE A 199 -22.03 6.64 -5.40
C PHE A 199 -22.02 7.76 -4.39
N ILE A 200 -21.05 8.65 -4.56
CA ILE A 200 -21.15 10.03 -4.08
C ILE A 200 -21.51 10.87 -5.29
N TRP A 201 -22.57 11.67 -5.21
CA TRP A 201 -22.95 12.63 -6.24
C TRP A 201 -22.65 14.05 -5.80
N ASN A 202 -22.20 14.89 -6.72
CA ASN A 202 -22.22 16.35 -6.59
C ASN A 202 -23.37 16.89 -7.42
N GLY A 203 -24.47 17.28 -6.74
CA GLY A 203 -25.75 17.47 -7.40
C GLY A 203 -26.22 16.18 -8.06
N SER A 204 -26.39 16.19 -9.39
CA SER A 204 -26.78 15.00 -10.18
C SER A 204 -25.61 14.23 -10.79
N LYS A 205 -24.38 14.76 -10.70
CA LYS A 205 -23.21 14.15 -11.36
C LYS A 205 -22.48 13.21 -10.40
N PRO A 206 -22.09 11.99 -10.85
CA PRO A 206 -21.26 11.11 -10.04
C PRO A 206 -19.90 11.77 -9.77
N TYR A 207 -19.44 11.69 -8.53
CA TYR A 207 -18.17 12.22 -8.03
C TYR A 207 -17.23 11.11 -7.57
N TRP A 208 -17.79 10.03 -7.03
CA TRP A 208 -17.07 8.81 -6.63
C TRP A 208 -17.99 7.59 -6.82
N ARG A 209 -17.42 6.42 -7.07
CA ARG A 209 -18.14 5.15 -7.26
C ARG A 209 -17.41 4.00 -6.58
N SER A 210 -18.14 3.12 -5.89
CA SER A 210 -17.58 1.96 -5.17
C SER A 210 -17.25 0.77 -6.05
N GLY A 211 -17.75 0.71 -7.29
CA GLY A 211 -17.84 -0.53 -8.06
C GLY A 211 -18.93 -1.47 -7.52
N PRO A 212 -19.19 -2.58 -8.22
CA PRO A 212 -20.32 -3.45 -7.91
C PRO A 212 -20.15 -4.31 -6.66
N TRP A 213 -21.28 -4.60 -6.02
CA TRP A 213 -21.39 -5.52 -4.89
C TRP A 213 -21.29 -6.98 -5.33
N ASN A 214 -20.38 -7.74 -4.71
CA ASN A 214 -20.20 -9.17 -5.02
C ASN A 214 -20.87 -10.16 -4.04
N GLY A 215 -21.81 -9.68 -3.22
CA GLY A 215 -22.40 -10.48 -2.15
C GLY A 215 -21.72 -10.28 -0.79
N ASN A 216 -20.47 -9.83 -0.76
CA ASN A 216 -19.70 -9.63 0.48
C ASN A 216 -19.07 -8.24 0.60
N VAL A 217 -18.54 -7.69 -0.49
CA VAL A 217 -17.84 -6.40 -0.55
C VAL A 217 -18.12 -5.69 -1.87
N TYR A 218 -17.90 -4.37 -1.92
CA TYR A 218 -17.85 -3.62 -3.17
C TYR A 218 -16.45 -3.75 -3.77
N ILE A 219 -16.35 -4.34 -4.95
CA ILE A 219 -15.04 -4.75 -5.51
C ILE A 219 -14.16 -3.57 -5.94
N GLY A 220 -14.72 -2.37 -6.08
CA GLY A 220 -13.98 -1.14 -6.37
C GLY A 220 -13.53 -0.38 -5.13
N VAL A 221 -13.64 -0.98 -3.93
CA VAL A 221 -13.14 -0.41 -2.67
C VAL A 221 -12.01 -1.29 -2.11
N PRO A 222 -10.73 -0.97 -2.42
CA PRO A 222 -9.60 -1.78 -1.96
C PRO A 222 -9.49 -1.83 -0.44
N GLY A 223 -9.29 -3.02 0.11
CA GLY A 223 -9.22 -3.27 1.55
C GLY A 223 -10.57 -3.34 2.25
N MET A 224 -11.69 -3.23 1.52
CA MET A 224 -13.00 -3.54 2.10
C MET A 224 -13.03 -5.02 2.48
N SER A 225 -13.34 -5.30 3.75
CA SER A 225 -13.46 -6.67 4.25
C SER A 225 -14.78 -6.83 4.99
N SER A 226 -15.49 -7.90 4.68
CA SER A 226 -16.68 -8.33 5.41
C SER A 226 -16.30 -9.59 6.18
N GLY A 227 -16.37 -9.51 7.51
CA GLY A 227 -15.96 -10.57 8.43
C GLY A 227 -16.82 -10.55 9.70
N TYR A 228 -16.49 -11.37 10.68
CA TYR A 228 -17.29 -11.47 11.91
C TYR A 228 -17.44 -10.14 12.66
N GLN A 229 -16.44 -9.26 12.60
CA GLN A 229 -16.49 -7.95 13.25
C GLN A 229 -17.26 -6.91 12.45
N ASN A 230 -17.11 -6.87 11.12
CA ASN A 230 -17.77 -5.93 10.22
C ASN A 230 -18.63 -6.69 9.22
N ARG A 231 -19.95 -6.65 9.40
CA ARG A 231 -20.88 -7.31 8.48
C ARG A 231 -21.63 -6.27 7.67
N PHE A 232 -21.45 -6.34 6.36
CA PHE A 232 -22.12 -5.50 5.37
C PHE A 232 -23.17 -6.34 4.63
N GLU A 233 -24.38 -5.82 4.48
CA GLU A 233 -25.47 -6.58 3.87
C GLU A 233 -26.31 -5.74 2.91
N LEU A 234 -26.72 -6.37 1.81
CA LEU A 234 -27.83 -5.89 0.99
C LEU A 234 -29.08 -6.68 1.31
N VAL A 235 -30.07 -6.00 1.89
CA VAL A 235 -31.37 -6.53 2.26
C VAL A 235 -32.38 -6.12 1.17
N ASN A 236 -33.02 -7.12 0.56
CA ASN A 236 -34.16 -6.87 -0.31
C ASN A 236 -35.45 -6.95 0.52
N ASP A 237 -36.15 -5.84 0.62
CA ASP A 237 -37.43 -5.72 1.31
C ASP A 237 -38.50 -5.30 0.30
N LYS A 238 -39.34 -6.27 -0.11
CA LYS A 238 -40.48 -6.06 -1.03
C LYS A 238 -40.09 -5.33 -2.33
N GLY A 239 -38.94 -5.65 -2.90
CA GLY A 239 -38.44 -5.04 -4.14
C GLY A 239 -37.65 -3.74 -3.94
N SER A 240 -37.49 -3.27 -2.71
CA SER A 240 -36.58 -2.17 -2.37
C SER A 240 -35.27 -2.74 -1.83
N VAL A 241 -34.13 -2.22 -2.30
CA VAL A 241 -32.81 -2.73 -1.92
C VAL A 241 -32.17 -1.77 -0.93
N PHE A 242 -31.89 -2.24 0.28
CA PHE A 242 -31.26 -1.48 1.33
C PHE A 242 -29.91 -2.06 1.70
N PHE A 243 -28.94 -1.20 1.95
CA PHE A 243 -27.68 -1.55 2.58
C PHE A 243 -27.71 -1.21 4.06
N THR A 244 -27.24 -2.16 4.85
CA THR A 244 -27.03 -2.00 6.29
C THR A 244 -25.65 -2.54 6.67
N HIS A 245 -25.12 -2.05 7.78
CA HIS A 245 -23.91 -2.59 8.36
C HIS A 245 -24.07 -2.79 9.87
N SER A 246 -23.39 -3.81 10.37
CA SER A 246 -23.27 -4.09 11.80
C SER A 246 -21.79 -4.23 12.18
N PHE A 247 -21.45 -3.74 13.37
CA PHE A 247 -20.10 -3.81 13.92
C PHE A 247 -20.11 -4.49 15.29
N PHE A 248 -19.59 -5.71 15.33
CA PHE A 248 -19.58 -6.54 16.53
C PHE A 248 -18.33 -6.27 17.35
N ASN A 249 -18.35 -5.17 18.11
CA ASN A 249 -17.31 -4.82 19.06
C ASN A 249 -17.87 -4.04 20.25
N ASP A 250 -17.95 -4.68 21.42
CA ASP A 250 -18.51 -4.06 22.64
C ASP A 250 -17.69 -2.85 23.15
N SER A 251 -16.46 -2.68 22.65
CA SER A 251 -15.54 -1.61 23.06
C SER A 251 -15.39 -0.50 22.03
N ALA A 252 -16.07 -0.58 20.88
CA ALA A 252 -15.96 0.44 19.84
C ALA A 252 -17.21 0.54 18.94
N SER A 253 -17.47 1.73 18.42
CA SER A 253 -18.56 1.99 17.47
C SER A 253 -18.00 2.44 16.13
N MET A 254 -18.41 1.78 15.04
CA MET A 254 -18.14 2.21 13.67
C MET A 254 -19.32 3.05 13.14
N TYR A 255 -19.01 4.10 12.39
CA TYR A 255 -19.97 4.94 11.67
C TYR A 255 -19.28 5.69 10.52
N TYR A 256 -20.07 6.20 9.58
CA TYR A 256 -19.57 6.94 8.42
C TYR A 256 -20.11 8.37 8.44
N VAL A 257 -19.33 9.34 7.94
CA VAL A 257 -19.74 10.75 7.79
C VAL A 257 -19.39 11.23 6.40
N LEU A 258 -20.36 11.81 5.69
CA LEU A 258 -20.16 12.46 4.40
C LEU A 258 -19.81 13.93 4.60
N SER A 259 -18.55 14.29 4.36
CA SER A 259 -18.09 15.66 4.51
C SER A 259 -18.71 16.63 3.50
N SER A 260 -18.66 17.92 3.82
CA SER A 260 -19.04 19.01 2.90
C SER A 260 -18.18 19.09 1.63
N SER A 261 -17.03 18.42 1.60
CA SER A 261 -16.14 18.29 0.44
C SER A 261 -16.40 17.02 -0.38
N GLY A 262 -17.44 16.24 -0.06
CA GLY A 262 -17.80 15.04 -0.81
C GLY A 262 -16.90 13.84 -0.52
N ILE A 263 -16.28 13.77 0.66
CA ILE A 263 -15.47 12.65 1.10
C ILE A 263 -16.25 11.87 2.16
N LEU A 264 -16.42 10.57 1.94
CA LEU A 264 -17.00 9.68 2.95
C LEU A 264 -15.88 9.22 3.89
N LEU A 265 -16.06 9.45 5.19
CA LEU A 265 -15.09 9.14 6.23
C LEU A 265 -15.62 7.99 7.10
N GLU A 266 -14.92 6.86 7.12
CA GLU A 266 -15.16 5.79 8.09
C GLU A 266 -14.49 6.16 9.42
N ASN A 267 -15.27 6.15 10.49
CA ASN A 267 -14.84 6.53 11.82
C ASN A 267 -15.05 5.35 12.78
N ILE A 268 -14.07 5.11 13.64
CA ILE A 268 -14.18 4.23 14.79
C ILE A 268 -14.04 5.06 16.06
N LEU A 269 -15.03 4.97 16.95
CA LEU A 269 -14.99 5.54 18.29
C LEU A 269 -14.75 4.43 19.30
N TYR A 270 -13.63 4.48 20.01
CA TYR A 270 -13.35 3.55 21.11
C TYR A 270 -13.96 4.06 22.42
N LYS A 271 -14.46 3.15 23.25
CA LYS A 271 -15.04 3.47 24.56
C LYS A 271 -14.02 4.21 25.42
N GLY A 272 -14.42 5.35 26.00
CA GLY A 272 -13.57 6.20 26.83
C GLY A 272 -12.62 7.13 26.05
N SER A 273 -12.63 7.09 24.71
CA SER A 273 -11.87 8.05 23.90
C SER A 273 -12.62 9.38 23.77
N ALA A 274 -11.88 10.49 23.78
CA ALA A 274 -12.46 11.81 23.60
C ALA A 274 -12.91 12.09 22.15
N ASN A 275 -12.26 11.42 21.19
CA ASN A 275 -12.42 11.63 19.75
C ASN A 275 -12.51 10.29 19.01
N SER A 276 -13.13 10.29 17.82
CA SER A 276 -13.06 9.17 16.88
C SER A 276 -11.76 9.16 16.10
N LYS A 277 -11.42 8.00 15.54
CA LYS A 277 -10.31 7.80 14.61
C LYS A 277 -10.84 7.50 13.22
N ILE A 278 -10.36 8.23 12.22
CA ILE A 278 -10.64 7.94 10.81
C ILE A 278 -9.81 6.72 10.38
N THR A 279 -10.47 5.69 9.89
CA THR A 279 -9.84 4.43 9.45
C THR A 279 -9.83 4.26 7.94
N TRP A 280 -10.79 4.86 7.23
CA TRP A 280 -10.89 4.81 5.77
C TRP A 280 -11.50 6.10 5.21
N THR A 281 -11.14 6.44 3.98
CA THR A 281 -11.72 7.55 3.22
C THR A 281 -12.00 7.14 1.78
N SER A 282 -13.06 7.69 1.18
CA SER A 282 -13.45 7.38 -0.21
C SER A 282 -12.47 7.92 -1.25
N LEU A 283 -11.85 9.08 -1.00
CA LEU A 283 -10.86 9.68 -1.89
C LEU A 283 -9.47 9.61 -1.24
N ARG A 284 -8.67 8.60 -1.60
CA ARG A 284 -7.26 8.45 -1.19
C ARG A 284 -6.30 9.03 -2.22
N SER A 285 -6.74 9.11 -3.47
CA SER A 285 -5.98 9.62 -4.61
C SER A 285 -6.90 10.30 -5.61
N GLU A 286 -6.32 11.04 -6.57
CA GLU A 286 -7.09 11.62 -7.67
C GLU A 286 -7.76 10.56 -8.57
N CYS A 287 -7.30 9.31 -8.55
CA CYS A 287 -7.89 8.22 -9.32
C CYS A 287 -9.25 7.76 -8.78
N ASP A 288 -9.58 8.10 -7.53
CA ASP A 288 -10.87 7.75 -6.94
C ASP A 288 -11.98 8.70 -7.42
N VAL A 289 -11.61 9.85 -8.00
CA VAL A 289 -12.56 10.78 -8.62
C VAL A 289 -13.15 10.12 -9.86
N TYR A 290 -14.48 10.09 -9.91
CA TYR A 290 -15.21 9.40 -10.98
C TYR A 290 -14.76 9.85 -12.37
N GLY A 291 -14.35 8.88 -13.19
CA GLY A 291 -14.01 9.13 -14.60
C GLY A 291 -12.75 9.98 -14.81
N LYS A 292 -11.82 10.02 -13.85
CA LYS A 292 -10.60 10.85 -13.90
C LYS A 292 -9.81 10.79 -15.22
N CYS A 293 -9.72 9.60 -15.84
CA CYS A 293 -8.97 9.39 -17.09
C CYS A 293 -9.83 9.35 -18.36
N GLY A 294 -11.10 9.73 -18.27
CA GLY A 294 -12.04 9.71 -19.39
C GLY A 294 -12.34 8.29 -19.92
N PRO A 295 -13.11 8.19 -21.02
CA PRO A 295 -13.44 6.91 -21.64
C PRO A 295 -12.20 6.15 -22.12
N PHE A 296 -12.17 4.83 -21.92
CA PHE A 296 -11.06 3.92 -22.30
C PHE A 296 -9.67 4.30 -21.74
N GLY A 297 -9.60 5.22 -20.77
CA GLY A 297 -8.44 5.49 -19.95
C GLY A 297 -8.46 4.66 -18.67
N ILE A 298 -7.27 4.31 -18.17
CA ILE A 298 -7.08 3.66 -16.86
C ILE A 298 -6.23 4.56 -15.96
N CYS A 299 -6.69 4.74 -14.72
CA CYS A 299 -5.98 5.51 -13.70
C CYS A 299 -5.11 4.62 -12.83
N ASP A 300 -3.85 4.96 -12.63
CA ASP A 300 -2.95 4.30 -11.70
C ASP A 300 -2.21 5.37 -10.87
N PRO A 301 -2.48 5.45 -9.55
CA PRO A 301 -1.86 6.47 -8.69
C PRO A 301 -0.35 6.26 -8.49
N GLN A 302 0.20 5.08 -8.82
CA GLN A 302 1.62 4.76 -8.72
C GLN A 302 2.40 5.12 -9.99
N HIS A 303 1.71 5.40 -11.10
CA HIS A 303 2.33 5.74 -12.37
C HIS A 303 2.32 7.26 -12.64
N LYS A 304 3.25 7.73 -13.48
CA LYS A 304 3.30 9.11 -13.97
C LYS A 304 3.41 9.10 -15.50
N PRO A 305 2.47 9.71 -16.25
CA PRO A 305 1.21 10.30 -15.78
C PRO A 305 0.28 9.25 -15.14
N ILE A 306 -0.61 9.69 -14.23
CA ILE A 306 -1.56 8.78 -13.55
C ILE A 306 -2.57 8.18 -14.53
N CYS A 307 -2.84 8.84 -15.65
CA CYS A 307 -3.76 8.36 -16.67
C CYS A 307 -3.00 7.83 -17.89
N THR A 308 -3.36 6.63 -18.32
CA THR A 308 -2.88 6.02 -19.56
C THR A 308 -4.05 5.47 -20.36
N CYS A 309 -3.94 5.47 -21.68
CA CYS A 309 -4.91 4.76 -22.50
C CYS A 309 -4.75 3.26 -22.34
N LEU A 310 -5.87 2.54 -22.29
CA LEU A 310 -5.85 1.08 -22.38
C LEU A 310 -5.10 0.65 -23.65
N ARG A 311 -4.39 -0.47 -23.57
CA ARG A 311 -3.61 -0.94 -24.71
C ARG A 311 -4.51 -1.21 -25.92
N GLY A 312 -4.08 -0.78 -27.10
CA GLY A 312 -4.89 -0.78 -28.33
C GLY A 312 -5.72 0.50 -28.53
N PHE A 313 -5.59 1.46 -27.62
CA PHE A 313 -6.22 2.79 -27.69
C PHE A 313 -5.16 3.90 -27.66
N GLU A 314 -5.53 5.07 -28.12
CA GLU A 314 -4.73 6.30 -28.10
C GLU A 314 -5.57 7.52 -27.72
N PRO A 315 -4.94 8.58 -27.17
CA PRO A 315 -5.67 9.78 -26.77
C PRO A 315 -6.48 10.34 -27.93
N THR A 316 -7.73 10.72 -27.67
CA THR A 316 -8.57 11.38 -28.68
C THR A 316 -7.99 12.73 -29.08
N ASP A 317 -7.45 13.46 -28.11
CA ASP A 317 -6.70 14.69 -28.29
C ASP A 317 -5.35 14.55 -27.57
N LYS A 318 -4.27 14.45 -28.33
CA LYS A 318 -2.93 14.25 -27.78
C LYS A 318 -2.40 15.50 -27.07
N GLU A 319 -2.74 16.69 -27.56
CA GLU A 319 -2.23 17.94 -27.00
C GLU A 319 -2.81 18.18 -25.60
N GLU A 320 -4.12 17.98 -25.45
CA GLU A 320 -4.79 18.06 -24.14
C GLU A 320 -4.31 16.95 -23.18
N TRP A 321 -4.11 15.73 -23.70
CA TRP A 321 -3.62 14.61 -22.91
C TRP A 321 -2.22 14.86 -22.33
N ASP A 322 -1.32 15.41 -23.15
CA ASP A 322 0.06 15.72 -22.75
C ASP A 322 0.11 16.91 -21.76
N LYS A 323 -0.90 17.79 -21.77
CA LYS A 323 -1.09 18.86 -20.77
C LYS A 323 -1.74 18.39 -19.46
N GLY A 324 -2.17 17.13 -19.37
CA GLY A 324 -2.84 16.58 -18.19
C GLY A 324 -4.35 16.73 -18.16
N ASN A 325 -4.98 17.11 -19.28
CA ASN A 325 -6.43 17.08 -19.44
C ASN A 325 -6.85 15.76 -20.11
N TRP A 326 -7.28 14.80 -19.29
CA TRP A 326 -7.66 13.46 -19.74
C TRP A 326 -9.17 13.28 -20.00
N THR A 327 -9.95 14.37 -19.92
CA THR A 327 -11.42 14.31 -20.02
C THR A 327 -11.93 13.76 -21.35
N GLY A 328 -11.19 13.98 -22.45
CA GLY A 328 -11.50 13.46 -23.78
C GLY A 328 -11.27 11.95 -23.95
N GLY A 329 -10.62 11.30 -22.99
CA GLY A 329 -10.37 9.86 -23.02
C GLY A 329 -9.53 9.39 -24.21
N CYS A 330 -9.77 8.15 -24.60
CA CYS A 330 -9.03 7.45 -25.64
C CYS A 330 -9.96 6.83 -26.69
N SER A 331 -9.45 6.70 -27.91
CA SER A 331 -10.13 6.05 -29.03
C SER A 331 -9.34 4.82 -29.50
N ARG A 332 -10.02 3.86 -30.14
CA ARG A 332 -9.39 2.62 -30.62
C ARG A 332 -8.45 2.93 -31.78
N LYS A 333 -7.25 2.36 -31.76
CA LYS A 333 -6.27 2.47 -32.85
C LYS A 333 -6.69 1.73 -34.13
N ALA A 334 -7.43 0.64 -33.97
CA ALA A 334 -7.84 -0.23 -35.06
C ALA A 334 -9.28 -0.72 -34.86
N MET A 335 -10.02 -0.83 -35.96
CA MET A 335 -11.37 -1.39 -35.96
C MET A 335 -11.34 -2.90 -35.73
N LEU A 336 -12.31 -3.39 -34.94
CA LEU A 336 -12.51 -4.81 -34.69
C LEU A 336 -12.97 -5.55 -35.95
N GLN A 337 -12.53 -6.79 -36.12
CA GLN A 337 -12.91 -7.61 -37.26
C GLN A 337 -14.40 -7.96 -37.25
N CYS A 338 -15.01 -8.11 -36.07
CA CYS A 338 -16.46 -8.36 -35.93
C CYS A 338 -17.34 -7.29 -36.61
N ASN A 339 -16.83 -6.06 -36.76
CA ASN A 339 -17.57 -4.94 -37.36
C ASN A 339 -17.34 -4.80 -38.87
N MET A 340 -16.45 -5.61 -39.45
CA MET A 340 -16.27 -5.64 -40.90
C MET A 340 -17.31 -6.61 -41.48
N ASN A 341 -18.30 -6.06 -42.19
CA ASN A 341 -19.36 -6.84 -42.85
C ASN A 341 -18.78 -8.01 -43.68
N ASN A 342 -19.55 -9.10 -43.74
CA ASN A 342 -19.33 -10.39 -44.45
C ASN A 342 -18.93 -10.32 -45.95
N SER A 343 -18.57 -9.16 -46.49
CA SER A 343 -18.26 -8.93 -47.90
C SER A 343 -16.77 -9.01 -48.27
N SER A 344 -15.87 -9.36 -47.34
CA SER A 344 -14.49 -9.72 -47.70
C SER A 344 -14.11 -11.07 -47.09
N VAL A 345 -14.04 -12.06 -47.98
CA VAL A 345 -13.30 -13.34 -47.88
C VAL A 345 -12.34 -13.37 -46.68
N HIS A 346 -12.67 -14.22 -45.70
CA HIS A 346 -11.92 -14.47 -44.47
C HIS A 346 -10.42 -14.71 -44.72
N ASN A 347 -9.62 -13.66 -44.59
CA ASN A 347 -8.17 -13.75 -44.32
C ASN A 347 -7.77 -12.95 -43.07
N GLY A 348 -8.74 -12.31 -42.39
CA GLY A 348 -8.52 -11.63 -41.10
C GLY A 348 -8.56 -12.62 -39.94
N LYS A 349 -7.52 -12.61 -39.09
CA LYS A 349 -7.50 -13.41 -37.86
C LYS A 349 -8.51 -12.83 -36.85
N PRO A 350 -9.20 -13.68 -36.05
CA PRO A 350 -10.26 -13.23 -35.16
C PRO A 350 -9.76 -12.26 -34.09
N ASP A 351 -10.65 -11.38 -33.62
CA ASP A 351 -10.41 -10.56 -32.43
C ASP A 351 -10.12 -11.45 -31.20
N GLY A 352 -9.59 -10.85 -30.14
CA GLY A 352 -9.40 -11.55 -28.89
C GLY A 352 -9.39 -10.59 -27.71
N PHE A 353 -9.02 -11.10 -26.53
CA PHE A 353 -9.07 -10.33 -25.30
C PHE A 353 -7.69 -10.16 -24.67
N LEU A 354 -7.46 -8.98 -24.13
CA LEU A 354 -6.32 -8.68 -23.27
C LEU A 354 -6.81 -8.55 -21.82
N LYS A 355 -6.20 -9.34 -20.93
CA LYS A 355 -6.48 -9.33 -19.50
C LYS A 355 -5.76 -8.18 -18.80
N PHE A 356 -6.48 -7.49 -17.92
CA PHE A 356 -5.97 -6.56 -16.91
C PHE A 356 -6.36 -7.10 -15.54
N ASP A 357 -5.37 -7.39 -14.70
CA ASP A 357 -5.57 -7.93 -13.36
C ASP A 357 -5.80 -6.80 -12.33
N ASN A 358 -6.58 -7.06 -11.28
CA ASN A 358 -6.76 -6.17 -10.13
C ASN A 358 -7.27 -4.76 -10.50
N VAL A 359 -8.37 -4.69 -11.26
CA VAL A 359 -8.92 -3.44 -11.75
C VAL A 359 -10.26 -3.12 -11.07
N LYS A 360 -10.49 -1.84 -10.78
CA LYS A 360 -11.83 -1.29 -10.59
C LYS A 360 -12.56 -1.39 -11.93
N VAL A 361 -13.45 -2.38 -12.05
CA VAL A 361 -14.18 -2.61 -13.30
C VAL A 361 -14.97 -1.36 -13.71
N PRO A 362 -15.16 -1.10 -15.01
CA PRO A 362 -15.82 0.12 -15.48
C PRO A 362 -17.27 0.24 -14.98
N ASP A 363 -17.81 1.46 -15.02
CA ASP A 363 -19.24 1.70 -14.84
C ASP A 363 -20.07 1.13 -16.01
N PHE A 364 -21.39 1.05 -15.86
CA PHE A 364 -22.36 0.61 -16.88
C PHE A 364 -22.18 -0.84 -17.32
N ALA A 365 -21.87 -1.73 -16.38
CA ALA A 365 -21.81 -3.15 -16.65
C ALA A 365 -23.22 -3.73 -16.85
N ASP A 366 -23.39 -4.49 -17.94
CA ASP A 366 -24.56 -5.30 -18.19
C ASP A 366 -24.37 -6.69 -17.55
N LEU A 367 -25.29 -7.10 -16.67
CA LEU A 367 -25.23 -8.42 -16.05
C LEU A 367 -25.80 -9.48 -17.00
N VAL A 368 -25.00 -10.48 -17.32
CA VAL A 368 -25.46 -11.64 -18.09
C VAL A 368 -26.11 -12.63 -17.13
N GLU A 369 -27.29 -13.13 -17.48
CA GLU A 369 -28.01 -14.14 -16.68
C GLU A 369 -27.10 -15.31 -16.32
N PHE A 370 -27.06 -15.67 -15.03
CA PHE A 370 -26.17 -16.69 -14.48
C PHE A 370 -26.27 -18.04 -15.22
N LEU A 371 -27.47 -18.41 -15.68
CA LEU A 371 -27.70 -19.65 -16.44
C LEU A 371 -27.02 -19.66 -17.82
N LYS A 372 -26.69 -18.50 -18.37
CA LYS A 372 -26.02 -18.36 -19.68
C LYS A 372 -24.50 -18.44 -19.57
N ALA A 373 -23.92 -17.96 -18.47
CA ALA A 373 -22.48 -18.04 -18.23
C ALA A 373 -22.16 -18.11 -16.73
N ASN A 374 -21.68 -19.27 -16.28
CA ASN A 374 -21.25 -19.53 -14.91
C ASN A 374 -19.74 -19.78 -14.79
N THR A 375 -18.99 -19.61 -15.88
CA THR A 375 -17.52 -19.61 -15.88
C THR A 375 -16.99 -18.40 -16.63
N GLU A 376 -15.74 -18.02 -16.33
CA GLU A 376 -15.03 -16.97 -17.05
C GLU A 376 -14.93 -17.26 -18.56
N GLU A 377 -14.66 -18.51 -18.93
CA GLU A 377 -14.55 -18.95 -20.33
C GLU A 377 -15.89 -18.78 -21.08
N GLN A 378 -17.00 -19.20 -20.45
CA GLN A 378 -18.33 -19.01 -21.03
C GLN A 378 -18.67 -17.52 -21.18
N CYS A 379 -18.32 -16.71 -20.17
CA CYS A 379 -18.53 -15.26 -20.20
C CYS A 379 -17.78 -14.60 -21.38
N GLY A 380 -16.52 -15.01 -21.58
CA GLY A 380 -15.71 -14.54 -22.71
C GLY A 380 -16.24 -15.01 -24.06
N ASN A 381 -16.70 -16.26 -24.17
CA ASN A 381 -17.29 -16.80 -25.41
C ASN A 381 -18.57 -16.05 -25.81
N LEU A 382 -19.44 -15.74 -24.86
CA LEU A 382 -20.64 -14.93 -25.12
C LEU A 382 -20.29 -13.51 -25.58
N CYS A 383 -19.33 -12.87 -24.91
CA CYS A 383 -18.85 -11.56 -25.34
C CYS A 383 -18.25 -11.62 -26.75
N MET A 384 -17.50 -12.67 -27.08
CA MET A 384 -16.91 -12.84 -28.41
C MET A 384 -17.97 -12.95 -29.52
N GLN A 385 -19.09 -13.63 -29.24
CA GLN A 385 -20.22 -13.78 -30.17
C GLN A 385 -21.01 -12.47 -30.37
N ASN A 386 -20.99 -11.57 -29.40
CA ASN A 386 -21.65 -10.26 -29.51
C ASN A 386 -20.66 -9.22 -30.03
N CYS A 387 -20.79 -8.78 -31.30
CA CYS A 387 -19.89 -7.77 -31.88
C CYS A 387 -19.90 -6.41 -31.15
N SER A 388 -20.98 -6.09 -30.44
CA SER A 388 -21.05 -4.86 -29.64
C SER A 388 -20.26 -4.97 -28.33
N CYS A 389 -19.96 -6.18 -27.86
CA CYS A 389 -19.23 -6.36 -26.61
C CYS A 389 -17.77 -5.89 -26.75
N VAL A 390 -17.41 -4.87 -25.97
CA VAL A 390 -16.07 -4.27 -25.96
C VAL A 390 -15.18 -4.81 -24.84
N ALA A 391 -15.79 -5.31 -23.76
CA ALA A 391 -15.09 -5.86 -22.62
C ALA A 391 -15.99 -6.82 -21.82
N TYR A 392 -15.37 -7.73 -21.07
CA TYR A 392 -16.07 -8.54 -20.08
C TYR A 392 -15.24 -8.70 -18.80
N SER A 393 -15.91 -9.11 -17.73
CA SER A 393 -15.31 -9.50 -16.47
C SER A 393 -16.14 -10.62 -15.86
N TYR A 394 -15.50 -11.53 -15.13
CA TYR A 394 -16.19 -12.58 -14.39
C TYR A 394 -15.76 -12.53 -12.93
N ASN A 395 -16.72 -12.33 -12.04
CA ASN A 395 -16.50 -12.39 -10.61
C ASN A 395 -17.43 -13.46 -10.03
N ARG A 396 -16.93 -14.35 -9.17
CA ARG A 396 -17.75 -15.46 -8.63
C ARG A 396 -18.99 -15.00 -7.85
N GLY A 397 -18.93 -13.84 -7.20
CA GLY A 397 -20.04 -13.30 -6.41
C GLY A 397 -21.03 -12.45 -7.21
N ILE A 398 -20.63 -11.93 -8.36
CA ILE A 398 -21.47 -11.10 -9.24
C ILE A 398 -22.02 -11.93 -10.41
N GLY A 399 -21.15 -12.74 -11.02
CA GLY A 399 -21.38 -13.43 -12.27
C GLY A 399 -20.61 -12.79 -13.43
N CYS A 400 -21.17 -12.97 -14.63
CA CYS A 400 -20.62 -12.46 -15.88
C CYS A 400 -21.10 -11.03 -16.14
N MET A 401 -20.15 -10.10 -16.30
CA MET A 401 -20.38 -8.68 -16.59
C MET A 401 -19.87 -8.36 -17.99
N HIS A 402 -20.71 -7.75 -18.82
CA HIS A 402 -20.37 -7.29 -20.18
C HIS A 402 -20.44 -5.77 -20.27
N TRP A 403 -19.68 -5.21 -21.20
CA TRP A 403 -19.81 -3.81 -21.60
C TRP A 403 -19.97 -3.75 -23.12
N SER A 404 -21.03 -3.06 -23.57
CA SER A 404 -21.31 -2.88 -25.00
C SER A 404 -20.96 -1.48 -25.53
N ASN A 405 -20.82 -0.50 -24.63
CA ASN A 405 -20.59 0.90 -24.96
C ASN A 405 -19.19 1.36 -24.51
N GLY A 406 -18.94 2.67 -24.57
CA GLY A 406 -17.75 3.27 -23.98
C GLY A 406 -17.60 2.91 -22.50
N ILE A 407 -16.42 2.43 -22.11
CA ILE A 407 -16.08 2.11 -20.72
C ILE A 407 -15.41 3.32 -20.06
N ILE A 408 -15.73 3.57 -18.80
CA ILE A 408 -15.22 4.72 -18.03
C ILE A 408 -15.06 4.34 -16.55
N ASP A 409 -14.30 5.16 -15.81
CA ASP A 409 -14.08 5.03 -14.37
C ASP A 409 -13.32 3.74 -14.00
N ILE A 410 -12.23 3.51 -14.74
CA ILE A 410 -11.34 2.36 -14.58
C ILE A 410 -10.09 2.79 -13.80
N GLN A 411 -9.74 1.99 -12.80
CA GLN A 411 -8.58 2.23 -11.95
C GLN A 411 -7.80 0.94 -11.76
N GLN A 412 -6.47 1.03 -11.87
CA GLN A 412 -5.56 -0.04 -11.53
C GLN A 412 -5.36 -0.06 -10.01
N PHE A 413 -5.55 -1.21 -9.39
CA PHE A 413 -5.20 -1.45 -8.00
C PHE A 413 -3.93 -2.31 -7.89
N SER A 414 -3.27 -2.21 -6.74
CA SER A 414 -2.14 -3.07 -6.38
C SER A 414 -2.60 -4.44 -5.86
N PHE A 415 -3.82 -4.53 -5.34
CA PHE A 415 -4.49 -5.71 -4.83
C PHE A 415 -6.01 -5.50 -4.89
N ASP A 416 -6.80 -6.55 -4.66
CA ASP A 416 -8.27 -6.54 -4.83
C ASP A 416 -8.70 -6.17 -6.25
N GLY A 417 -9.94 -5.70 -6.44
CA GLY A 417 -10.54 -5.50 -7.76
C GLY A 417 -10.99 -6.80 -8.41
N ALA A 418 -11.22 -6.75 -9.72
CA ALA A 418 -11.50 -7.91 -10.54
C ALA A 418 -10.72 -7.87 -11.85
N ASP A 419 -10.64 -9.02 -12.50
CA ASP A 419 -10.00 -9.15 -13.80
C ASP A 419 -10.90 -8.59 -14.89
N LEU A 420 -10.36 -7.70 -15.73
CA LEU A 420 -11.05 -7.08 -16.85
C LEU A 420 -10.43 -7.52 -18.17
N TYR A 421 -11.26 -7.98 -19.10
CA TYR A 421 -10.84 -8.49 -20.39
C TYR A 421 -11.31 -7.54 -21.49
N ILE A 422 -10.37 -6.80 -22.10
CA ILE A 422 -10.67 -5.82 -23.15
C ILE A 422 -10.54 -6.47 -24.52
N ARG A 423 -11.57 -6.34 -25.36
CA ARG A 423 -11.56 -6.84 -26.74
C ARG A 423 -10.64 -6.01 -27.63
N LEU A 424 -9.71 -6.65 -28.31
CA LEU A 424 -8.72 -6.06 -29.21
C LEU A 424 -8.61 -6.86 -30.51
N THR A 425 -8.07 -6.21 -31.54
CA THR A 425 -7.76 -6.88 -32.81
C THR A 425 -6.62 -7.89 -32.65
N PHE A 426 -6.54 -8.87 -33.56
CA PHE A 426 -5.45 -9.83 -33.56
C PHE A 426 -4.07 -9.17 -33.62
N SER A 427 -3.89 -8.12 -34.44
CA SER A 427 -2.60 -7.45 -34.63
C SER A 427 -2.07 -6.84 -33.32
N GLU A 428 -2.93 -6.18 -32.54
CA GLU A 428 -2.58 -5.63 -31.23
C GLU A 428 -2.17 -6.73 -30.24
N LEU A 429 -2.88 -7.86 -30.25
CA LEU A 429 -2.57 -9.00 -29.38
C LEU A 429 -1.26 -9.71 -29.77
N ASP A 430 -0.98 -9.83 -31.07
CA ASP A 430 0.25 -10.44 -31.56
C ASP A 430 1.48 -9.58 -31.21
N HIS A 431 1.34 -8.25 -31.29
CA HIS A 431 2.36 -7.33 -30.78
C HIS A 431 2.63 -7.51 -29.27
N VAL A 432 1.62 -7.84 -28.47
CA VAL A 432 1.81 -8.17 -27.04
C VAL A 432 2.61 -9.47 -26.90
N LYS A 433 2.21 -10.52 -27.61
CA LYS A 433 2.87 -11.83 -27.57
C LYS A 433 4.32 -11.74 -28.05
N GLY A 434 4.58 -11.00 -29.12
CA GLY A 434 5.92 -10.74 -29.65
C GLY A 434 6.83 -10.05 -28.62
N LYS A 435 6.35 -8.97 -27.98
CA LYS A 435 7.13 -8.28 -26.92
C LYS A 435 7.39 -9.19 -25.70
N ARG A 436 6.42 -10.02 -25.29
CA ARG A 436 6.62 -11.00 -24.19
C ARG A 436 7.67 -12.05 -24.57
N LYS A 437 7.60 -12.62 -25.78
CA LYS A 437 8.61 -13.57 -26.29
C LYS A 437 10.00 -12.94 -26.30
N GLN A 438 10.13 -11.70 -26.78
CA GLN A 438 11.41 -11.00 -26.79
C GLN A 438 11.96 -10.78 -25.37
N LYS A 439 11.13 -10.31 -24.42
CA LYS A 439 11.54 -10.15 -23.01
C LYS A 439 11.95 -11.49 -22.36
N ALA A 440 11.21 -12.56 -22.63
CA ALA A 440 11.54 -13.89 -22.13
C ALA A 440 12.88 -14.40 -22.69
N VAL A 441 13.12 -14.23 -23.98
CA VAL A 441 14.40 -14.59 -24.63
C VAL A 441 15.57 -13.81 -24.03
N VAL A 442 15.41 -12.49 -23.82
CA VAL A 442 16.45 -11.67 -23.18
C VAL A 442 16.73 -12.12 -21.75
N ALA A 443 15.68 -12.36 -20.95
CA ALA A 443 15.84 -12.86 -19.59
C ALA A 443 16.56 -14.23 -19.56
N SER A 444 16.23 -15.15 -20.47
CA SER A 444 16.93 -16.44 -20.59
C SER A 444 18.41 -16.27 -20.95
N ILE A 445 18.74 -15.37 -21.89
CA ILE A 445 20.14 -15.11 -22.29
C ILE A 445 20.95 -14.53 -21.12
N VAL A 446 20.37 -13.57 -20.37
CA VAL A 446 21.05 -12.96 -19.20
C VAL A 446 21.32 -13.99 -18.11
N SER A 447 20.33 -14.84 -17.80
CA SER A 447 20.49 -15.93 -16.84
C SER A 447 21.59 -16.89 -17.25
N ILE A 448 21.62 -17.32 -18.52
CA ILE A 448 22.67 -18.21 -19.05
C ILE A 448 24.05 -17.53 -18.96
N GLY A 449 24.16 -16.26 -19.37
CA GLY A 449 25.40 -15.50 -19.31
C GLY A 449 25.96 -15.38 -17.89
N SER A 450 25.09 -15.13 -16.90
CA SER A 450 25.50 -15.02 -15.49
C SER A 450 26.07 -16.34 -14.93
N VAL A 451 25.49 -17.48 -15.32
CA VAL A 451 25.97 -18.81 -14.94
C VAL A 451 27.33 -19.10 -15.58
N PHE A 452 27.51 -18.76 -16.86
CA PHE A 452 28.81 -18.92 -17.53
C PHE A 452 29.92 -18.07 -16.88
N ILE A 453 29.61 -16.83 -16.48
CA ILE A 453 30.56 -15.95 -15.78
C ILE A 453 30.93 -16.54 -14.41
N ALA A 454 29.97 -17.04 -13.65
CA ALA A 454 30.23 -17.67 -12.35
C ALA A 454 31.12 -18.92 -12.49
N ILE A 455 30.84 -19.77 -13.48
CA ILE A 455 31.64 -20.97 -13.77
C ILE A 455 33.06 -20.59 -14.18
N SER A 456 33.24 -19.63 -15.08
CA SER A 456 34.56 -19.18 -15.51
C SER A 456 35.36 -18.53 -14.38
N ALA A 457 34.73 -17.70 -13.54
CA ALA A 457 35.36 -17.16 -12.33
C ALA A 457 35.79 -18.26 -11.35
N TYR A 458 34.98 -19.29 -11.16
CA TYR A 458 35.32 -20.46 -10.34
C TYR A 458 36.54 -21.22 -10.89
N PHE A 459 36.58 -21.45 -12.21
CA PHE A 459 37.75 -22.10 -12.85
C PHE A 459 39.02 -21.25 -12.74
N VAL A 460 38.93 -19.92 -12.93
CA VAL A 460 40.07 -19.00 -12.75
C VAL A 460 40.58 -19.04 -11.31
N TRP A 461 39.68 -19.01 -10.32
CA TRP A 461 40.04 -19.11 -8.90
C TRP A 461 40.74 -20.44 -8.57
N LYS A 462 40.24 -21.55 -9.13
CA LYS A 462 40.85 -22.88 -8.97
C LYS A 462 42.22 -22.99 -9.66
N CYS A 463 42.43 -22.32 -10.80
CA CYS A 463 43.74 -22.23 -11.44
C CYS A 463 44.72 -21.39 -10.61
N LEU A 464 44.31 -20.21 -10.13
CA LEU A 464 45.17 -19.33 -9.33
C LEU A 464 45.62 -19.96 -8.01
N THR A 465 44.77 -20.78 -7.38
CA THR A 465 45.12 -21.52 -6.16
C THR A 465 46.08 -22.68 -6.40
N LYS A 466 46.01 -23.35 -7.57
CA LYS A 466 46.93 -24.44 -7.94
C LYS A 466 48.34 -23.96 -8.34
N TYR A 467 48.47 -22.74 -8.89
CA TYR A 467 49.77 -22.16 -9.26
C TYR A 467 50.51 -21.47 -8.09
N ARG A 468 49.85 -21.16 -6.98
CA ARG A 468 50.46 -20.50 -5.81
C ARG A 468 51.24 -21.43 -4.86
N GLY A 469 51.15 -22.75 -5.03
CA GLY A 469 51.85 -23.72 -4.17
C GLY A 469 53.38 -23.83 -4.37
N LYS A 470 53.97 -23.14 -5.36
CA LYS A 470 55.41 -23.27 -5.70
C LYS A 470 56.20 -21.95 -5.66
N ALA A 471 55.54 -20.80 -5.58
CA ALA A 471 56.17 -19.47 -5.53
C ALA A 471 56.28 -18.88 -4.10
N SER A 472 55.66 -19.51 -3.10
CA SER A 472 55.50 -18.94 -1.75
C SER A 472 56.69 -19.09 -0.80
N ARG A 473 57.76 -19.82 -1.15
CA ARG A 473 58.92 -20.04 -0.25
C ARG A 473 60.11 -19.12 -0.52
N MET A 474 60.15 -18.42 -1.67
CA MET A 474 61.27 -17.54 -2.07
C MET A 474 61.05 -16.08 -1.64
N GLY A 475 59.81 -15.60 -1.61
CA GLY A 475 59.50 -14.23 -1.18
C GLY A 475 59.82 -13.97 0.30
N VAL A 476 59.74 -14.99 1.16
CA VAL A 476 59.90 -14.86 2.61
C VAL A 476 61.38 -14.78 3.06
N LEU A 477 62.34 -15.27 2.25
CA LEU A 477 63.76 -15.26 2.62
C LEU A 477 64.44 -13.92 2.29
N LEU A 478 64.01 -13.23 1.23
CA LEU A 478 64.56 -11.94 0.81
C LEU A 478 63.90 -10.74 1.52
N ASP A 479 62.70 -10.92 2.07
CA ASP A 479 62.00 -9.89 2.87
C ASP A 479 62.63 -9.63 4.25
N ASN A 480 63.48 -10.55 4.75
CA ASN A 480 64.13 -10.44 6.07
C ASN A 480 65.54 -9.83 6.03
N ILE A 481 65.98 -9.30 4.88
CA ILE A 481 67.25 -8.56 4.76
C ILE A 481 66.91 -7.10 4.44
N ASP A 482 66.63 -6.33 5.50
CA ASP A 482 66.48 -4.89 5.42
C ASP A 482 67.81 -4.24 5.01
N GLN A 483 68.03 -4.00 3.71
CA GLN A 483 68.81 -2.86 3.20
C GLN A 483 68.72 -2.68 1.66
N PRO A 484 68.76 -1.42 1.17
CA PRO A 484 68.60 -1.09 -0.24
C PRO A 484 69.96 -1.13 -0.94
N LYS A 485 70.38 -2.31 -1.42
CA LYS A 485 71.44 -2.47 -2.46
C LYS A 485 71.72 -3.91 -2.94
N ILE A 486 70.82 -4.86 -2.72
CA ILE A 486 71.00 -6.26 -3.18
C ILE A 486 70.34 -6.50 -4.57
N GLU A 487 69.69 -5.48 -5.15
CA GLU A 487 68.98 -5.59 -6.45
C GLU A 487 69.87 -5.77 -7.70
N GLU A 488 71.20 -5.82 -7.57
CA GLU A 488 72.12 -5.92 -8.72
C GLU A 488 73.00 -7.18 -8.79
N LEU A 489 72.80 -8.21 -7.95
CA LEU A 489 73.57 -9.46 -8.06
C LEU A 489 72.92 -10.46 -9.04
N PRO A 490 73.59 -10.82 -10.16
CA PRO A 490 73.08 -11.81 -11.10
C PRO A 490 72.88 -13.20 -10.46
N LEU A 491 71.76 -13.83 -10.79
CA LEU A 491 71.49 -15.24 -10.46
C LEU A 491 72.00 -16.15 -11.58
N TYR A 492 72.92 -17.04 -11.25
CA TYR A 492 73.41 -18.08 -12.16
C TYR A 492 72.60 -19.36 -11.97
N SER A 493 72.26 -20.04 -13.07
CA SER A 493 71.64 -21.37 -12.99
C SER A 493 72.67 -22.44 -12.61
N PHE A 494 72.22 -23.51 -11.94
CA PHE A 494 73.07 -24.62 -11.56
C PHE A 494 73.72 -25.27 -12.78
N GLU A 495 72.98 -25.37 -13.89
CA GLU A 495 73.50 -25.92 -15.14
C GLU A 495 74.65 -25.09 -15.71
N THR A 496 74.55 -23.77 -15.64
CA THR A 496 75.59 -22.85 -16.12
C THR A 496 76.89 -23.06 -15.33
N LEU A 497 76.80 -23.14 -14.00
CA LEU A 497 77.97 -23.32 -13.14
C LEU A 497 78.55 -24.73 -13.26
N THR A 498 77.70 -25.75 -13.42
CA THR A 498 78.13 -27.13 -13.68
C THR A 498 78.94 -27.19 -14.96
N LYS A 499 78.50 -26.54 -16.04
CA LYS A 499 79.27 -26.46 -17.29
C LYS A 499 80.57 -25.68 -17.09
N ALA A 500 80.51 -24.55 -16.40
CA ALA A 500 81.67 -23.67 -16.19
C ALA A 500 82.78 -24.33 -15.37
N THR A 501 82.45 -25.16 -14.38
CA THR A 501 83.42 -25.83 -13.49
C THR A 501 83.81 -27.23 -13.96
N GLY A 502 83.33 -27.69 -15.12
CA GLY A 502 83.56 -29.06 -15.58
C GLY A 502 82.89 -30.11 -14.70
N ASN A 503 81.65 -29.87 -14.29
CA ASN A 503 80.88 -30.66 -13.34
C ASN A 503 81.52 -30.73 -11.93
N PHE A 504 82.11 -29.62 -11.48
CA PHE A 504 82.82 -29.52 -10.20
C PHE A 504 83.93 -30.58 -10.05
N ASP A 505 84.66 -30.82 -11.13
CA ASP A 505 85.78 -31.77 -11.16
C ASP A 505 86.85 -31.38 -10.12
N LEU A 506 87.42 -32.38 -9.44
CA LEU A 506 88.50 -32.20 -8.47
C LEU A 506 89.73 -31.52 -9.07
N LYS A 507 89.98 -31.68 -10.39
CA LYS A 507 91.07 -30.98 -11.10
C LYS A 507 90.91 -29.46 -11.10
N ASN A 508 89.68 -28.98 -10.99
CA ASN A 508 89.36 -27.55 -10.96
C ASN A 508 89.21 -27.03 -9.52
N LYS A 509 89.42 -27.86 -8.51
CA LYS A 509 89.29 -27.44 -7.11
C LYS A 509 90.47 -26.55 -6.72
N LEU A 510 90.16 -25.32 -6.34
CA LEU A 510 91.12 -24.32 -5.87
C LEU A 510 91.49 -24.54 -4.41
N GLY A 511 90.56 -25.03 -3.60
CA GLY A 511 90.76 -25.31 -2.19
C GLY A 511 89.46 -25.73 -1.49
N GLU A 512 89.56 -26.18 -0.26
CA GLU A 512 88.41 -26.47 0.61
C GLU A 512 88.73 -26.10 2.06
N GLY A 513 87.79 -25.45 2.71
CA GLY A 513 87.83 -25.16 4.14
C GLY A 513 86.52 -25.57 4.80
N GLY A 514 86.31 -25.15 6.05
CA GLY A 514 85.09 -25.49 6.83
C GLY A 514 83.76 -25.03 6.21
N PHE A 515 83.80 -24.18 5.18
CA PHE A 515 82.64 -23.60 4.51
C PHE A 515 82.36 -24.22 3.13
N GLY A 516 83.06 -25.30 2.79
CA GLY A 516 82.88 -26.05 1.55
C GLY A 516 83.97 -25.79 0.50
N PRO A 517 83.93 -26.56 -0.60
CA PRO A 517 84.93 -26.49 -1.66
C PRO A 517 84.74 -25.28 -2.57
N VAL A 518 85.86 -24.76 -3.09
CA VAL A 518 85.93 -23.70 -4.10
C VAL A 518 86.52 -24.26 -5.39
N TYR A 519 85.85 -24.02 -6.51
CA TYR A 519 86.25 -24.51 -7.82
C TYR A 519 86.54 -23.34 -8.78
N LYS A 520 87.59 -23.47 -9.59
CA LYS A 520 87.82 -22.62 -10.75
C LYS A 520 86.81 -23.01 -11.84
N GLY A 521 86.19 -22.02 -12.44
CA GLY A 521 85.33 -22.20 -13.59
C GLY A 521 85.60 -21.15 -14.66
N ARG A 522 85.14 -21.43 -15.88
CA ARG A 522 85.16 -20.46 -16.98
C ARG A 522 83.76 -20.38 -17.58
N LEU A 523 83.14 -19.21 -17.50
CA LEU A 523 81.84 -18.95 -18.10
C LEU A 523 81.93 -18.97 -19.63
N LEU A 524 80.79 -19.13 -20.32
CA LEU A 524 80.72 -19.18 -21.79
C LEU A 524 81.25 -17.91 -22.46
N ASN A 525 81.17 -16.77 -21.78
CA ASN A 525 81.73 -15.49 -22.23
C ASN A 525 83.26 -15.40 -22.05
N GLY A 526 83.91 -16.47 -21.59
CA GLY A 526 85.36 -16.55 -21.39
C GLY A 526 85.85 -16.09 -20.02
N GLN A 527 84.98 -15.51 -19.18
CA GLN A 527 85.33 -14.99 -17.85
C GLN A 527 85.67 -16.12 -16.87
N GLU A 528 86.83 -16.02 -16.22
CA GLU A 528 87.21 -16.94 -15.15
C GLU A 528 86.57 -16.55 -13.83
N ILE A 529 86.03 -17.55 -13.13
CA ILE A 529 85.29 -17.39 -11.89
C ILE A 529 85.75 -18.41 -10.84
N ALA A 530 85.59 -18.06 -9.58
CA ALA A 530 85.72 -18.99 -8.45
C ALA A 530 84.32 -19.27 -7.89
N VAL A 531 83.89 -20.53 -7.93
CA VAL A 531 82.59 -20.98 -7.45
C VAL A 531 82.76 -21.68 -6.11
N LYS A 532 82.32 -21.01 -5.04
CA LYS A 532 82.28 -21.57 -3.69
C LYS A 532 80.95 -22.28 -3.49
N ARG A 533 81.00 -23.61 -3.38
CA ARG A 533 79.82 -24.44 -3.12
C ARG A 533 79.70 -24.66 -1.62
N LEU A 534 78.63 -24.14 -1.03
CA LEU A 534 78.43 -24.21 0.42
C LEU A 534 77.97 -25.62 0.80
N SER A 535 78.50 -26.15 1.90
CA SER A 535 78.13 -27.48 2.39
C SER A 535 76.64 -27.56 2.74
N SER A 536 76.00 -28.68 2.43
CA SER A 536 74.59 -28.95 2.72
C SER A 536 74.32 -29.28 4.20
N SER A 537 75.37 -29.58 4.99
CA SER A 537 75.25 -29.95 6.40
C SER A 537 75.43 -28.76 7.35
N SER A 538 74.44 -27.87 7.45
CA SER A 538 74.05 -27.16 8.70
C SER A 538 73.03 -26.04 8.43
N THR A 539 72.21 -25.75 9.45
CA THR A 539 71.44 -24.50 9.60
C THR A 539 72.32 -23.24 9.70
N GLN A 540 73.65 -23.39 9.73
CA GLN A 540 74.63 -22.30 9.81
C GLN A 540 74.96 -21.70 8.43
N GLY A 541 74.87 -22.48 7.35
CA GLY A 541 75.25 -22.05 6.00
C GLY A 541 74.41 -20.89 5.42
N ILE A 542 73.15 -20.70 5.86
CA ILE A 542 72.33 -19.54 5.46
C ILE A 542 72.79 -18.27 6.19
N LYS A 543 73.19 -18.39 7.46
CA LYS A 543 73.66 -17.25 8.27
C LYS A 543 75.03 -16.77 7.78
N GLU A 544 75.89 -17.69 7.37
CA GLU A 544 77.20 -17.41 6.76
C GLU A 544 77.07 -16.84 5.35
N LEU A 545 76.19 -17.41 4.50
CA LEU A 545 75.82 -16.83 3.20
C LEU A 545 75.33 -15.38 3.35
N THR A 546 74.45 -15.12 4.32
CA THR A 546 73.91 -13.78 4.58
C THR A 546 75.01 -12.83 5.04
N ASN A 547 75.89 -13.26 5.96
CA ASN A 547 77.05 -12.46 6.38
C ASN A 547 78.02 -12.18 5.22
N GLU A 548 78.33 -13.15 4.37
CA GLU A 548 79.30 -12.99 3.26
C GLU A 548 78.75 -12.04 2.17
N VAL A 549 77.45 -12.13 1.85
CA VAL A 549 76.78 -11.20 0.91
C VAL A 549 76.66 -9.78 1.50
N VAL A 550 76.35 -9.65 2.79
CA VAL A 550 76.24 -8.34 3.47
C VAL A 550 77.62 -7.69 3.68
N LEU A 551 78.67 -8.46 3.94
CA LEU A 551 80.03 -7.94 4.16
C LEU A 551 80.66 -7.44 2.85
N ILE A 552 80.53 -8.20 1.75
CA ILE A 552 81.15 -7.88 0.47
C ILE A 552 80.38 -6.78 -0.29
N SER A 553 79.06 -6.68 -0.10
CA SER A 553 78.28 -5.53 -0.61
C SER A 553 78.66 -4.19 0.04
N LYS A 554 79.28 -4.21 1.23
CA LYS A 554 79.71 -3.01 1.98
C LYS A 554 81.20 -2.69 1.88
N LEU A 555 82.04 -3.64 1.46
CA LEU A 555 83.50 -3.49 1.42
C LEU A 555 84.03 -3.69 -0.01
N GLN A 556 84.18 -2.61 -0.76
CA GLN A 556 84.96 -2.59 -2.00
C GLN A 556 86.38 -2.11 -1.69
N HIS A 557 87.32 -3.06 -1.54
CA HIS A 557 88.73 -2.75 -1.31
C HIS A 557 89.60 -3.44 -2.37
N ARG A 558 90.71 -2.80 -2.78
CA ARG A 558 91.60 -3.29 -3.86
C ARG A 558 92.20 -4.69 -3.60
N ASN A 559 92.20 -5.13 -2.34
CA ASN A 559 92.75 -6.42 -1.91
C ASN A 559 91.67 -7.45 -1.53
N LEU A 560 90.39 -7.21 -1.88
CA LEU A 560 89.28 -8.15 -1.65
C LEU A 560 88.68 -8.60 -2.99
N VAL A 561 88.46 -9.91 -3.12
CA VAL A 561 87.91 -10.51 -4.34
C VAL A 561 86.42 -10.17 -4.46
N ARG A 562 85.98 -9.72 -5.64
CA ARG A 562 84.62 -9.24 -5.89
C ARG A 562 83.62 -10.39 -6.06
N LEU A 563 82.46 -10.27 -5.41
CA LEU A 563 81.32 -11.16 -5.63
C LEU A 563 80.60 -10.79 -6.93
N LEU A 564 80.42 -11.77 -7.81
CA LEU A 564 79.81 -11.62 -9.14
C LEU A 564 78.37 -12.13 -9.22
N GLY A 565 77.92 -12.95 -8.27
CA GLY A 565 76.55 -13.47 -8.25
C GLY A 565 76.36 -14.70 -7.36
N CYS A 566 75.17 -15.28 -7.40
CA CYS A 566 74.79 -16.45 -6.59
C CYS A 566 73.92 -17.47 -7.34
N CYS A 567 73.81 -18.70 -6.82
CA CYS A 567 72.95 -19.78 -7.34
C CYS A 567 72.20 -20.47 -6.20
N PHE A 568 70.89 -20.68 -6.38
CA PHE A 568 69.97 -21.31 -5.39
C PHE A 568 69.08 -22.41 -5.99
N GLU A 569 69.47 -22.98 -7.13
CA GLU A 569 68.70 -24.05 -7.77
C GLU A 569 69.00 -25.42 -7.17
N ARG A 570 68.01 -26.32 -7.19
CA ARG A 570 68.16 -27.75 -6.79
C ARG A 570 68.71 -27.97 -5.37
N GLU A 571 68.33 -27.12 -4.43
CA GLU A 571 68.80 -27.12 -3.02
C GLU A 571 70.29 -26.79 -2.80
N GLU A 572 71.00 -26.46 -3.88
CA GLU A 572 72.40 -26.04 -3.84
C GLU A 572 72.52 -24.54 -3.57
N LYS A 573 73.50 -24.15 -2.74
CA LYS A 573 73.79 -22.74 -2.44
C LYS A 573 75.23 -22.44 -2.84
N MET A 574 75.42 -21.54 -3.81
CA MET A 574 76.76 -21.19 -4.30
C MET A 574 76.96 -19.70 -4.43
N LEU A 575 78.18 -19.27 -4.15
CA LEU A 575 78.66 -17.91 -4.35
C LEU A 575 79.70 -17.89 -5.47
N ILE A 576 79.59 -16.91 -6.36
CA ILE A 576 80.43 -16.78 -7.55
C ILE A 576 81.29 -15.54 -7.39
N TYR A 577 82.60 -15.73 -7.39
CA TYR A 577 83.60 -14.67 -7.26
C TYR A 577 84.40 -14.49 -8.54
N GLU A 578 84.98 -13.31 -8.70
CA GLU A 578 86.00 -13.05 -9.71
C GLU A 578 87.24 -13.91 -9.41
N PHE A 579 87.80 -14.59 -10.41
CA PHE A 579 89.02 -15.38 -10.20
C PHE A 579 90.25 -14.47 -10.25
N THR A 580 91.11 -14.52 -9.24
CA THR A 580 92.39 -13.81 -9.20
C THR A 580 93.51 -14.79 -8.90
N GLU A 581 94.57 -14.79 -9.71
CA GLU A 581 95.82 -15.50 -9.40
C GLU A 581 96.54 -14.72 -8.29
N VAL A 582 96.89 -15.41 -7.20
CA VAL A 582 97.67 -14.85 -6.08
C VAL A 582 99.13 -15.14 -6.30
#